data_AF-A0A1G2YHP5-F1
#
_entry.id   AF-A0A1G2YHP5-F1
#
_cell.length_a   1.000
_cell.length_b   1.000
_cell.length_c   1.000
_cell.angle_alpha   90.00
_cell.angle_beta   90.00
_cell.angle_gamma   90.00
#
_symmetry.space_group_name_H-M   'P 1'
#
loop_
_entity.id
_entity.type
_entity.pdbx_description
1 polymer ?
#
loop_
_entity_poly.entity_id
_entity_poly.type
_entity_poly.pdbx_seq_one_letter_code
_entity_poly.pdbx_strand_id
1 'polypeptide(L)'
;MEGIIINKDDNSICLQVDEYLYQKEAIQAASHKFIDKNYVKIDRNSVGLISVILRPKENCESENLALEFCNELIDQQVRINIEKSCGNIRDLIVKQAFAPIDNIQDEVKI
;
A
#
# COMPACT_ATOMS: atom_id res chain seq x y z
N MET A 1 -9.14 19.83 5.42
CA MET A 1 -8.56 18.86 4.48
C MET A 1 -9.59 18.62 3.41
N GLU A 2 -9.41 19.23 2.23
CA GLU A 2 -10.27 18.95 1.08
C GLU A 2 -10.10 17.47 0.69
N GLY A 3 -11.19 16.73 0.50
CA GLY A 3 -11.16 15.32 0.06
C GLY A 3 -11.46 14.26 1.13
N ILE A 4 -11.55 14.60 2.43
CA ILE A 4 -12.04 13.66 3.46
C ILE A 4 -13.47 14.05 3.83
N ILE A 5 -14.40 13.12 3.65
CA ILE A 5 -15.82 13.28 3.99
C ILE A 5 -16.15 12.27 5.09
N ILE A 6 -16.59 12.76 6.25
CA ILE A 6 -17.00 11.91 7.38
C ILE A 6 -18.53 11.89 7.44
N ASN A 7 -19.11 10.69 7.33
CA ASN A 7 -20.54 10.49 7.49
C ASN A 7 -20.83 10.01 8.92
N LYS A 8 -21.53 10.86 9.69
CA LYS A 8 -21.84 10.59 11.10
C LYS A 8 -23.00 9.62 11.30
N ASP A 9 -23.88 9.45 10.32
CA ASP A 9 -25.08 8.62 10.45
C ASP A 9 -24.72 7.13 10.52
N ASP A 10 -23.60 6.74 9.90
CA ASP A 10 -23.15 5.36 9.84
C ASP A 10 -21.67 5.15 10.18
N ASN A 11 -21.03 6.19 10.75
CA ASN A 11 -19.62 6.23 11.11
C ASN A 11 -18.69 5.84 9.95
N SER A 12 -19.12 6.06 8.71
CA SER A 12 -18.29 5.80 7.53
C SER A 12 -17.46 7.03 7.18
N ILE A 13 -16.28 6.78 6.65
CA ILE A 13 -15.42 7.81 6.07
C ILE A 13 -15.22 7.53 4.59
N CYS A 14 -15.18 8.59 3.80
CA CYS A 14 -14.88 8.55 2.38
C CYS A 14 -13.67 9.45 2.12
N LEU A 15 -12.62 8.85 1.57
CA LEU A 15 -11.41 9.54 1.14
C LEU A 15 -11.39 9.63 -0.39
N GLN A 16 -11.17 10.84 -0.91
CA GLN A 16 -10.86 11.07 -2.32
C GLN A 16 -9.34 11.01 -2.50
N VAL A 17 -8.89 10.08 -3.34
CA VAL A 17 -7.47 9.83 -3.64
C VAL A 17 -7.20 10.19 -5.09
N ASP A 18 -6.18 11.01 -5.32
CA ASP A 18 -5.73 11.39 -6.66
C ASP A 18 -4.88 10.28 -7.31
N GLU A 19 -5.34 9.78 -8.46
CA GLU A 19 -4.66 8.75 -9.25
C GLU A 19 -3.31 9.22 -9.81
N TYR A 20 -3.05 10.54 -9.85
CA TYR A 20 -1.76 11.10 -10.24
C TYR A 20 -0.70 10.94 -9.13
N LEU A 21 -1.13 10.96 -7.86
CA LEU A 21 -0.23 10.85 -6.71
C LEU A 21 -0.02 9.39 -6.28
N TYR A 22 -1.07 8.57 -6.37
CA TYR A 22 -1.07 7.21 -5.85
C TYR A 22 -1.47 6.20 -6.92
N GLN A 23 -0.65 5.17 -7.07
CA GLN A 23 -0.91 4.05 -7.95
C GLN A 23 -2.02 3.17 -7.36
N LYS A 24 -2.76 2.49 -8.24
CA LYS A 24 -3.90 1.64 -7.85
C LYS A 24 -3.47 0.54 -6.88
N GLU A 25 -2.27 0.00 -7.08
CA GLU A 25 -1.65 -1.01 -6.24
C GLU A 25 -1.41 -0.50 -4.81
N ALA A 26 -1.00 0.77 -4.66
CA ALA A 26 -0.82 1.39 -3.34
C ALA A 26 -2.16 1.51 -2.61
N ILE A 27 -3.20 1.98 -3.32
CA ILE A 27 -4.55 2.15 -2.78
C ILE A 27 -5.14 0.81 -2.37
N GLN A 28 -4.96 -0.24 -3.18
CA GLN A 28 -5.43 -1.59 -2.88
C GLN A 28 -4.68 -2.19 -1.68
N ALA A 29 -3.36 -2.07 -1.63
CA ALA A 29 -2.54 -2.59 -0.53
C ALA A 29 -2.89 -1.90 0.80
N ALA A 30 -3.03 -0.57 0.78
CA ALA A 30 -3.44 0.19 1.97
C ALA A 30 -4.83 -0.23 2.41
N SER A 31 -5.80 -0.27 1.49
CA SER A 31 -7.17 -0.73 1.75
C SER A 31 -7.23 -2.12 2.37
N HIS A 32 -6.41 -3.05 1.88
CA HIS A 32 -6.38 -4.42 2.37
C HIS A 32 -6.01 -4.51 3.86
N LYS A 33 -5.10 -3.65 4.35
CA LYS A 33 -4.69 -3.62 5.77
C LYS A 33 -5.84 -3.28 6.72
N PHE A 34 -6.87 -2.58 6.24
CA PHE A 34 -8.01 -2.14 7.05
C PHE A 34 -9.23 -3.10 6.99
N ILE A 35 -9.21 -4.14 6.14
CA ILE A 35 -10.34 -5.07 5.93
C ILE A 35 -10.71 -5.86 7.19
N ASP A 36 -9.74 -6.11 8.08
CA ASP A 36 -10.01 -6.86 9.32
C ASP A 36 -11.01 -6.13 10.22
N LYS A 37 -10.79 -4.83 10.44
CA LYS A 37 -11.61 -3.99 11.35
C LYS A 37 -12.69 -3.17 10.65
N ASN A 38 -12.65 -3.07 9.32
CA ASN A 38 -13.53 -2.21 8.54
C ASN A 38 -14.11 -2.96 7.34
N TYR A 39 -15.33 -2.60 6.95
CA TYR A 39 -15.81 -2.82 5.59
C TYR A 39 -15.15 -1.77 4.69
N VAL A 40 -14.54 -2.24 3.60
CA VAL A 40 -13.81 -1.39 2.66
C VAL A 40 -14.46 -1.47 1.29
N LYS A 41 -14.73 -0.31 0.69
CA LYS A 41 -15.18 -0.19 -0.70
C LYS A 41 -14.25 0.77 -1.43
N ILE A 42 -13.79 0.36 -2.61
CA ILE A 42 -13.03 1.21 -3.52
C ILE A 42 -13.91 1.45 -4.75
N ASP A 43 -14.10 2.70 -5.12
CA ASP A 43 -14.93 3.11 -6.25
C ASP A 43 -14.23 4.22 -7.05
N ARG A 44 -14.61 4.39 -8.31
CA ARG A 44 -14.06 5.46 -9.17
C ARG A 44 -15.18 6.44 -9.48
N ASN A 45 -15.30 7.47 -8.65
CA ASN A 45 -16.39 8.44 -8.74
C ASN A 45 -16.20 9.45 -9.87
N SER A 46 -14.97 9.74 -10.28
CA SER A 46 -14.67 10.66 -11.38
C SER A 46 -13.30 10.37 -12.03
N VAL A 47 -13.03 11.03 -13.17
CA VAL A 47 -11.74 10.88 -13.86
C VAL A 47 -10.62 11.42 -12.97
N GLY A 48 -9.62 10.58 -12.68
CA GLY A 48 -8.46 10.94 -11.88
C GLY A 48 -8.65 10.85 -10.36
N LEU A 49 -9.85 10.53 -9.88
CA LEU A 49 -10.11 10.37 -8.44
C LEU A 49 -10.70 9.00 -8.12
N ILE A 50 -10.10 8.35 -7.12
CA ILE A 50 -10.59 7.11 -6.52
C ILE A 50 -11.18 7.43 -5.15
N SER A 51 -12.36 6.89 -4.89
CA SER A 51 -13.02 6.99 -3.60
C SER A 51 -12.77 5.73 -2.79
N VAL A 52 -12.20 5.88 -1.61
CA VAL A 52 -12.04 4.80 -0.64
C VAL A 52 -12.99 5.04 0.51
N ILE A 53 -13.92 4.12 0.72
CA ILE A 53 -14.92 4.17 1.78
C ILE A 53 -14.55 3.13 2.82
N LEU A 54 -14.41 3.58 4.07
CA LEU A 54 -14.13 2.73 5.23
C LEU A 54 -15.29 2.87 6.20
N ARG A 55 -15.87 1.74 6.60
CA ARG A 55 -16.88 1.69 7.66
C ARG A 55 -16.43 0.71 8.74
N PRO A 56 -16.23 1.14 10.00
CA PRO A 56 -15.91 0.24 11.10
C PRO A 56 -16.93 -0.88 11.24
N LYS A 57 -16.46 -2.12 11.51
CA LYS A 57 -17.35 -3.26 11.77
C LYS A 57 -17.97 -3.20 13.16
N GLU A 58 -17.27 -2.56 14.09
CA GLU A 58 -17.71 -2.30 15.47
C GLU A 58 -17.76 -0.79 15.69
N ASN A 59 -18.53 -0.32 16.68
CA ASN A 59 -18.62 1.09 17.03
C ASN A 59 -17.30 1.57 17.66
N CYS A 60 -16.33 1.92 16.82
CA CYS A 60 -15.05 2.51 17.18
C CYS A 60 -15.05 3.99 16.79
N GLU A 61 -14.45 4.86 17.60
CA GLU A 61 -14.29 6.27 17.22
C GLU A 61 -13.41 6.39 15.97
N SER A 62 -13.99 7.00 14.93
CA SER A 62 -13.43 7.07 13.58
C SER A 62 -12.53 8.28 13.34
N GLU A 63 -12.24 9.11 14.37
CA GLU A 63 -11.53 10.38 14.16
C GLU A 63 -10.13 10.20 13.55
N ASN A 64 -9.41 9.14 13.94
CA ASN A 64 -8.07 8.89 13.42
C ASN A 64 -8.03 7.93 12.23
N LEU A 65 -9.12 7.24 11.90
CA LEU A 65 -9.13 6.21 10.86
C LEU A 65 -8.73 6.77 9.49
N ALA A 66 -9.18 7.98 9.16
CA ALA A 66 -8.81 8.64 7.91
C ALA A 66 -7.31 8.99 7.87
N LEU A 67 -6.74 9.45 8.99
CA LEU A 67 -5.33 9.83 9.08
C LEU A 67 -4.42 8.59 9.03
N GLU A 68 -4.80 7.53 9.73
CA GLU A 68 -4.10 6.24 9.67
C GLU A 68 -4.09 5.67 8.26
N PHE A 69 -5.23 5.75 7.56
CA PHE A 69 -5.30 5.32 6.16
C PHE A 69 -4.40 6.16 5.26
N CYS A 70 -4.38 7.49 5.42
CA CYS A 70 -3.49 8.37 4.65
C CYS A 70 -2.01 8.02 4.83
N ASN A 71 -1.58 7.75 6.07
CA ASN A 71 -0.20 7.33 6.35
C ASN A 71 0.11 6.00 5.67
N GLU A 72 -0.78 5.02 5.80
CA GLU A 72 -0.58 3.72 5.16
C GLU A 72 -0.51 3.84 3.62
N LEU A 73 -1.34 4.69 3.03
CA LEU A 73 -1.33 4.92 1.58
C LEU A 73 0.01 5.47 1.10
N ILE A 74 0.58 6.42 1.85
CA ILE A 74 1.93 6.96 1.58
C ILE A 74 2.97 5.84 1.70
N ASP A 75 2.93 5.06 2.77
CA ASP A 75 3.89 3.97 3.00
C ASP A 75 3.88 2.94 1.86
N GLN A 76 2.69 2.53 1.40
CA GLN A 76 2.54 1.60 0.29
C GLN A 76 3.04 2.19 -1.03
N GLN A 77 2.79 3.48 -1.29
CA GLN A 77 3.31 4.14 -2.49
C GLN A 77 4.84 4.25 -2.48
N VAL A 78 5.43 4.59 -1.33
CA VAL A 78 6.89 4.64 -1.16
C VAL A 78 7.49 3.26 -1.38
N ARG A 79 6.89 2.20 -0.82
CA ARG A 79 7.34 0.82 -1.04
C ARG A 79 7.36 0.46 -2.53
N ILE A 80 6.30 0.78 -3.26
CA ILE A 80 6.23 0.54 -4.71
C ILE A 80 7.32 1.32 -5.46
N ASN A 81 7.56 2.57 -5.09
CA ASN A 81 8.60 3.40 -5.72
C ASN A 81 10.00 2.81 -5.48
N ILE A 82 10.28 2.34 -4.26
CA ILE A 82 11.54 1.68 -3.92
C ILE A 82 11.68 0.36 -4.69
N GLU A 83 10.65 -0.47 -4.74
CA GLU A 83 10.67 -1.74 -5.49
C GLU A 83 10.96 -1.51 -6.98
N LYS A 84 10.37 -0.48 -7.58
CA LYS A 84 10.65 -0.08 -8.97
C LYS A 84 12.07 0.43 -9.16
N SER A 85 12.59 1.20 -8.21
CA SER A 85 13.93 1.81 -8.30
C SER A 85 15.05 0.79 -8.03
N CYS A 86 14.79 -0.19 -7.17
CA CYS A 86 15.77 -1.16 -6.70
C CYS A 86 15.61 -2.57 -7.31
N GLY A 87 14.61 -2.79 -8.16
CA GLY A 87 14.39 -4.10 -8.80
C GLY A 87 15.63 -4.61 -9.54
N ASN A 88 16.22 -3.77 -10.40
CA ASN A 88 17.39 -4.13 -11.19
C ASN A 88 18.62 -4.45 -10.32
N ILE A 89 18.90 -3.63 -9.31
CA ILE A 89 20.08 -3.86 -8.46
C ILE A 89 19.90 -5.08 -7.57
N ARG A 90 18.67 -5.33 -7.07
CA ARG A 90 18.33 -6.55 -6.34
C ARG A 90 18.56 -7.78 -7.21
N ASP A 91 18.11 -7.75 -8.47
CA ASP A 91 18.27 -8.88 -9.38
C ASP A 91 19.76 -9.15 -9.68
N LEU A 92 20.58 -8.11 -9.81
CA LEU A 92 22.03 -8.25 -9.95
C LEU A 92 22.69 -8.82 -8.70
N ILE A 93 22.31 -8.36 -7.52
CA ILE A 93 22.82 -8.89 -6.24
C ILE A 93 22.45 -10.37 -6.09
N VAL A 94 21.20 -10.74 -6.39
CA VAL A 94 20.75 -12.14 -6.34
C VAL A 94 21.54 -12.99 -7.34
N LYS A 95 21.66 -12.54 -8.59
CA LYS A 95 22.46 -13.25 -9.61
C LYS A 95 23.90 -13.45 -9.17
N GLN A 96 24.53 -12.44 -8.56
CA GLN A 96 25.90 -12.54 -8.06
C GLN A 96 26.01 -13.48 -6.85
N ALA A 97 25.09 -13.39 -5.89
CA ALA A 97 25.11 -14.20 -4.67
C ALA A 97 24.90 -15.69 -4.96
N PHE A 98 24.14 -16.02 -6.00
CA PHE A 98 23.89 -17.38 -6.46
C PHE A 98 24.70 -17.75 -7.72
N ALA A 99 25.70 -16.95 -8.09
CA ALA A 99 26.59 -17.31 -9.18
C ALA A 99 27.36 -18.59 -8.81
N PRO A 100 27.59 -19.51 -9.76
CA PRO A 100 28.44 -20.66 -9.52
C PRO A 100 29.81 -20.19 -9.03
N ILE A 101 30.29 -20.78 -7.95
CA ILE A 101 31.66 -20.57 -7.50
C ILE A 101 32.55 -21.46 -8.39
N ASP A 102 33.41 -20.83 -9.18
CA ASP A 102 34.44 -21.56 -9.91
C ASP A 102 35.40 -22.19 -8.89
N ASN A 103 35.76 -23.47 -9.08
CA ASN A 103 36.68 -24.22 -8.22
C ASN A 103 36.18 -24.49 -6.77
N ILE A 104 34.89 -24.79 -6.59
CA ILE A 104 34.35 -25.33 -5.31
C ILE A 104 35.21 -26.48 -4.74
N GLN A 105 35.80 -27.30 -5.62
CA GLN A 105 36.65 -28.44 -5.24
C GLN A 105 37.99 -28.02 -4.59
N ASP A 106 38.50 -26.82 -4.90
CA ASP A 106 39.75 -26.30 -4.31
C ASP A 106 39.49 -25.59 -2.97
N GLU A 107 38.28 -25.07 -2.76
CA GLU A 107 37.90 -24.34 -1.54
C GLU A 107 37.26 -25.25 -0.48
N VAL A 108 36.56 -26.31 -0.88
CA VAL A 108 35.96 -27.28 0.04
C VAL A 108 36.88 -28.50 0.17
N LYS A 109 37.79 -28.47 1.14
CA LYS A 109 38.48 -29.69 1.59
C LYS A 109 37.49 -30.58 2.34
N ILE A 110 36.94 -31.58 1.66
CA ILE A 110 36.23 -32.71 2.28
C ILE A 110 37.27 -33.66 2.87
#